data_AF-A0A649Z5T1-F1
#
_entry.id   AF-A0A649Z5T1-F1
#
_cell.length_a   1.000
_cell.length_b   1.000
_cell.length_c   1.000
_cell.angle_alpha   90.00
_cell.angle_beta   90.00
_cell.angle_gamma   90.00
#
_symmetry.space_group_name_H-M   'P 1'
#
loop_
_entity.id
_entity.type
_entity.pdbx_description
1 polymer ?
#
loop_
_entity_poly.entity_id
_entity_poly.type
_entity_poly.pdbx_seq_one_letter_code
_entity_poly.pdbx_strand_id
1 'polypeptide(L)'
;TIPEREKHIYIKEKGEDTTQFLPSAHVETIPGSLSERGCSYCGAKLVIGGVLKDTIQLIHGPVGCAYDTWHTKRYPSDNGNFQLKYVWSSDMKEQHVVFGGEKLLKKAMLEAFAEFPDIKRMMVYTTCSTALIGDDIKPVVKEVEKELGDVDIFTVECPGFAGVSQSKGHHVFNMGWMTDKVGTYEPEITSPYTINVIGDYNIQGDTFVMEKYMEKMGIQIIAHFTGNGTYDSLRGMHRAQLNVTNCARSAGYIANELKKKYGIPRIDVDTWGFDYAKEGLRKIGAFFGIEDRAEAVIAEEVAKYESKLEWYKERL
;
A
#
# COMPACT_ATOMS: atom_id res chain seq x y z
N THR A 1 33.81 -9.29 -13.77
CA THR A 1 33.40 -7.87 -13.80
C THR A 1 32.01 -7.79 -14.41
N ILE A 2 31.20 -6.78 -14.05
CA ILE A 2 29.80 -6.60 -14.52
C ILE A 2 29.66 -5.22 -15.20
N PRO A 3 30.26 -5.02 -16.39
CA PRO A 3 30.37 -3.71 -17.05
C PRO A 3 29.02 -3.06 -17.36
N GLU A 4 27.97 -3.86 -17.57
CA GLU A 4 26.60 -3.39 -17.75
C GLU A 4 26.05 -2.62 -16.54
N ARG A 5 26.75 -2.61 -15.38
CA ARG A 5 26.41 -1.79 -14.21
C ARG A 5 26.73 -0.31 -14.39
N GLU A 6 27.59 0.06 -15.33
CA GLU A 6 27.98 1.45 -15.56
C GLU A 6 26.76 2.35 -15.81
N LYS A 7 25.82 1.90 -16.65
CA LYS A 7 24.56 2.62 -16.94
C LYS A 7 23.61 2.78 -15.74
N HIS A 8 23.92 2.21 -14.58
CA HIS A 8 23.10 2.27 -13.36
C HIS A 8 23.66 3.20 -12.29
N ILE A 9 24.85 3.78 -12.51
CA ILE A 9 25.55 4.63 -11.55
C ILE A 9 25.87 5.94 -12.25
N TYR A 10 25.42 7.05 -11.68
CA TYR A 10 25.71 8.38 -12.17
C TYR A 10 26.37 9.20 -11.06
N ILE A 11 27.53 9.77 -11.36
CA ILE A 11 28.22 10.73 -10.51
C ILE A 11 27.84 12.11 -11.04
N LYS A 12 27.01 12.83 -10.30
CA LYS A 12 26.51 14.13 -10.73
C LYS A 12 27.58 15.21 -10.66
N GLU A 13 27.86 15.87 -11.78
CA GLU A 13 28.78 17.00 -11.84
C GLU A 13 28.05 18.33 -12.08
N LYS A 14 28.71 19.42 -11.68
CA LYS A 14 28.17 20.77 -11.86
C LYS A 14 28.26 21.17 -13.33
N GLY A 15 27.14 21.60 -13.90
CA GLY A 15 27.07 22.08 -15.28
C GLY A 15 26.68 21.01 -16.30
N GLU A 16 26.50 19.75 -15.88
CA GLU A 16 25.98 18.69 -16.73
C GLU A 16 24.48 18.87 -17.00
N ASP A 17 24.09 18.56 -18.23
CA ASP A 17 22.71 18.29 -18.57
C ASP A 17 22.34 16.89 -18.06
N THR A 18 21.70 16.84 -16.88
CA THR A 18 21.34 15.58 -16.22
C THR A 18 20.40 14.70 -17.06
N THR A 19 19.73 15.23 -18.09
CA THR A 19 18.86 14.44 -18.96
C THR A 19 19.64 13.42 -19.79
N GLN A 20 20.94 13.65 -20.00
CA GLN A 20 21.83 12.77 -20.77
C GLN A 20 22.39 11.60 -19.94
N PHE A 21 22.32 11.68 -18.61
CA PHE A 21 22.96 10.75 -17.68
C PHE A 21 21.96 10.03 -16.77
N LEU A 22 20.70 9.92 -17.21
CA LEU A 22 19.67 9.24 -16.43
C LEU A 22 20.03 7.76 -16.24
N PRO A 23 20.19 7.26 -15.00
CA PRO A 23 20.48 5.85 -14.78
C PRO A 23 19.39 4.95 -15.36
N SER A 24 19.79 3.88 -16.03
CA SER A 24 18.88 2.80 -16.37
C SER A 24 18.24 2.27 -15.08
N ALA A 25 16.92 2.30 -15.02
CA ALA A 25 16.15 1.85 -13.87
C ALA A 25 15.06 0.88 -14.32
N HIS A 26 14.54 0.09 -13.37
CA HIS A 26 13.46 -0.86 -13.63
C HIS A 26 13.76 -1.90 -14.75
N VAL A 27 15.03 -2.30 -14.89
CA VAL A 27 15.45 -3.42 -15.75
C VAL A 27 15.75 -4.68 -14.92
N GLU A 28 15.99 -5.81 -15.56
CA GLU A 28 16.30 -7.09 -14.92
C GLU A 28 17.49 -7.02 -13.96
N THR A 29 17.46 -7.89 -12.95
CA THR A 29 18.52 -8.04 -11.95
C THR A 29 19.59 -8.99 -12.47
N ILE A 30 20.86 -8.64 -12.32
CA ILE A 30 21.98 -9.52 -12.69
C ILE A 30 22.04 -10.70 -11.71
N PRO A 31 21.98 -11.97 -12.16
CA PRO A 31 22.10 -13.14 -11.27
C PRO A 31 23.42 -13.16 -10.49
N GLY A 32 23.38 -13.61 -9.24
CA GLY A 32 24.58 -13.72 -8.39
C GLY A 32 25.15 -12.39 -7.87
N SER A 33 24.44 -11.26 -8.06
CA SER A 33 24.92 -9.92 -7.69
C SER A 33 24.69 -9.52 -6.23
N LEU A 34 24.00 -10.35 -5.42
CA LEU A 34 23.52 -10.00 -4.08
C LEU A 34 22.72 -8.67 -4.08
N SER A 35 21.92 -8.45 -5.14
CA SER A 35 21.08 -7.26 -5.26
C SER A 35 20.05 -7.17 -4.12
N GLU A 36 19.87 -5.96 -3.58
CA GLU A 36 18.90 -5.58 -2.53
C GLU A 36 17.42 -5.66 -2.94
N ARG A 37 17.10 -6.24 -4.11
CA ARG A 37 15.73 -6.32 -4.60
C ARG A 37 15.00 -7.48 -3.94
N GLY A 38 13.75 -7.24 -3.57
CA GLY A 38 12.79 -8.29 -3.25
C GLY A 38 11.98 -8.71 -4.47
N CYS A 39 10.91 -9.45 -4.25
CA CYS A 39 10.04 -9.99 -5.29
C CYS A 39 8.72 -9.21 -5.42
N SER A 40 7.96 -9.45 -6.49
CA SER A 40 6.65 -8.80 -6.73
C SER A 40 5.63 -9.07 -5.61
N TYR A 41 5.51 -10.32 -5.16
CA TYR A 41 4.65 -10.69 -4.02
C TYR A 41 4.89 -9.81 -2.78
N CYS A 42 6.16 -9.51 -2.46
CA CYS A 42 6.52 -8.63 -1.34
C CYS A 42 5.90 -7.23 -1.51
N GLY A 43 5.94 -6.66 -2.72
CA GLY A 43 5.32 -5.37 -3.01
C GLY A 43 3.81 -5.36 -2.83
N ALA A 44 3.12 -6.43 -3.21
CA ALA A 44 1.67 -6.52 -3.03
C ALA A 44 1.29 -6.76 -1.56
N LYS A 45 1.75 -7.87 -0.96
CA LYS A 45 1.34 -8.31 0.37
C LYS A 45 2.02 -7.51 1.47
N LEU A 46 3.36 -7.47 1.50
CA LEU A 46 4.09 -6.91 2.65
C LEU A 46 4.11 -5.38 2.67
N VAL A 47 4.04 -4.73 1.51
CA VAL A 47 4.11 -3.26 1.42
C VAL A 47 2.74 -2.60 1.44
N ILE A 48 1.74 -3.14 0.72
CA ILE A 48 0.44 -2.48 0.55
C ILE A 48 -0.67 -3.19 1.32
N GLY A 49 -1.04 -4.41 0.92
CA GLY A 49 -2.25 -5.08 1.44
C GLY A 49 -2.16 -5.49 2.91
N GLY A 50 -0.99 -5.97 3.35
CA GLY A 50 -0.71 -6.43 4.72
C GLY A 50 -0.64 -5.31 5.77
N VAL A 51 -0.85 -4.06 5.36
CA VAL A 51 -0.96 -2.90 6.27
C VAL A 51 -2.37 -2.79 6.84
N LEU A 52 -3.38 -3.33 6.15
CA LEU A 52 -4.79 -3.22 6.56
C LEU A 52 -5.06 -3.94 7.87
N LYS A 53 -5.73 -3.25 8.79
CA LYS A 53 -5.87 -3.69 10.18
C LYS A 53 -6.96 -4.73 10.40
N ASP A 54 -7.87 -4.93 9.44
CA ASP A 54 -9.09 -5.72 9.58
C ASP A 54 -9.22 -6.84 8.52
N THR A 55 -8.10 -7.27 7.94
CA THR A 55 -8.09 -8.13 6.76
C THR A 55 -7.18 -9.35 6.95
N ILE A 56 -7.72 -10.55 6.73
CA ILE A 56 -6.92 -11.79 6.66
C ILE A 56 -6.01 -11.73 5.42
N GLN A 57 -4.73 -12.02 5.61
CA GLN A 57 -3.72 -12.02 4.55
C GLN A 57 -3.39 -13.47 4.17
N LEU A 58 -4.18 -14.07 3.27
CA LEU A 58 -4.03 -15.47 2.86
C LEU A 58 -3.06 -15.61 1.68
N ILE A 59 -1.95 -16.29 1.94
CA ILE A 59 -0.88 -16.47 0.96
C ILE A 59 -1.01 -17.86 0.37
N HIS A 60 -1.47 -17.93 -0.87
CA HIS A 60 -1.68 -19.18 -1.56
C HIS A 60 -0.36 -19.72 -2.10
N GLY A 61 0.26 -20.62 -1.34
CA GLY A 61 1.57 -21.16 -1.63
C GLY A 61 2.15 -22.00 -0.49
N PRO A 62 3.42 -22.41 -0.62
CA PRO A 62 4.17 -23.04 0.47
C PRO A 62 4.37 -22.05 1.63
N VAL A 63 4.62 -22.59 2.82
CA VAL A 63 4.71 -21.83 4.08
C VAL A 63 5.75 -20.69 4.09
N GLY A 64 6.83 -20.79 3.30
CA GLY A 64 7.94 -19.82 3.33
C GLY A 64 7.51 -18.38 3.07
N CYS A 65 6.72 -18.13 2.02
CA CYS A 65 6.26 -16.77 1.68
C CYS A 65 5.42 -16.14 2.81
N ALA A 66 4.68 -16.95 3.57
CA ALA A 66 3.97 -16.48 4.75
C ALA A 66 4.93 -16.13 5.88
N TYR A 67 5.81 -17.08 6.25
CA TYR A 67 6.78 -16.90 7.31
C TYR A 67 7.70 -15.67 7.10
N ASP A 68 8.27 -15.54 5.90
CA ASP A 68 9.26 -14.50 5.56
C ASP A 68 8.65 -13.07 5.55
N THR A 69 7.33 -12.96 5.53
CA THR A 69 6.61 -11.68 5.53
C THR A 69 5.91 -11.39 6.86
N TRP A 70 6.32 -12.07 7.93
CA TRP A 70 5.77 -11.93 9.27
C TRP A 70 6.85 -11.48 10.27
N HIS A 71 6.48 -10.63 11.24
CA HIS A 71 7.41 -9.97 12.18
C HIS A 71 8.52 -9.08 11.55
N THR A 72 8.41 -8.69 10.29
CA THR A 72 9.44 -7.89 9.59
C THR A 72 9.07 -6.42 9.36
N LYS A 73 7.83 -6.02 9.70
CA LYS A 73 7.30 -4.67 9.45
C LYS A 73 6.84 -3.96 10.73
N ARG A 74 6.71 -2.63 10.63
CA ARG A 74 6.42 -1.72 11.74
C ARG A 74 5.31 -0.74 11.38
N TYR A 75 4.16 -1.24 10.96
CA TYR A 75 2.97 -0.43 10.68
C TYR A 75 1.90 -0.65 11.77
N PRO A 76 1.94 0.06 12.91
CA PRO A 76 0.95 -0.12 13.95
C PRO A 76 -0.48 0.22 13.48
N SER A 77 -1.47 -0.25 14.22
CA SER A 77 -2.88 0.11 14.06
C SER A 77 -3.52 0.33 15.43
N ASP A 78 -4.65 1.04 15.42
CA ASP A 78 -5.46 1.35 16.61
C ASP A 78 -6.29 0.16 17.14
N ASN A 79 -6.30 -0.98 16.45
CA ASN A 79 -7.06 -2.18 16.83
C ASN A 79 -6.19 -3.31 17.43
N GLY A 80 -5.05 -2.94 18.03
CA GLY A 80 -4.16 -3.90 18.67
C GLY A 80 -3.27 -4.68 17.70
N ASN A 81 -2.96 -4.12 16.53
CA ASN A 81 -1.96 -4.64 15.58
C ASN A 81 -2.28 -6.03 15.02
N PHE A 82 -3.54 -6.32 14.70
CA PHE A 82 -3.96 -7.60 14.11
C PHE A 82 -3.08 -8.02 12.90
N GLN A 83 -2.84 -7.08 11.99
CA GLN A 83 -2.02 -7.23 10.78
C GLN A 83 -0.54 -7.57 11.02
N LEU A 84 -0.02 -7.31 12.23
CA LEU A 84 1.35 -7.68 12.60
C LEU A 84 1.41 -9.01 13.36
N LYS A 85 0.32 -9.41 14.00
CA LYS A 85 0.25 -10.61 14.86
C LYS A 85 0.04 -11.89 14.06
N TYR A 86 -0.60 -11.81 12.91
CA TYR A 86 -1.05 -12.99 12.18
C TYR A 86 -0.61 -12.97 10.71
N VAL A 87 -0.41 -14.17 10.17
CA VAL A 87 -0.17 -14.44 8.75
C VAL A 87 -0.79 -15.79 8.41
N TRP A 88 -1.34 -15.95 7.20
CA TRP A 88 -2.00 -17.18 6.79
C TRP A 88 -1.34 -17.73 5.54
N SER A 89 -1.18 -19.05 5.51
CA SER A 89 -0.68 -19.81 4.38
C SER A 89 -1.69 -20.88 4.02
N SER A 90 -1.87 -21.16 2.73
CA SER A 90 -2.57 -22.38 2.33
C SER A 90 -1.75 -23.65 2.61
N ASP A 91 -0.46 -23.51 2.91
CA ASP A 91 0.49 -24.60 3.20
C ASP A 91 0.61 -25.64 2.07
N MET A 92 0.87 -25.13 0.85
CA MET A 92 0.98 -25.95 -0.36
C MET A 92 2.08 -27.02 -0.22
N LYS A 93 1.67 -28.28 -0.42
CA LYS A 93 2.52 -29.49 -0.51
C LYS A 93 2.65 -30.01 -1.94
N GLU A 94 3.56 -30.96 -2.16
CA GLU A 94 3.81 -31.62 -3.46
C GLU A 94 2.54 -32.08 -4.18
N GLN A 95 1.62 -32.76 -3.48
CA GLN A 95 0.36 -33.21 -4.09
C GLN A 95 -0.43 -32.07 -4.76
N HIS A 96 -0.39 -30.85 -4.21
CA HIS A 96 -1.08 -29.69 -4.76
C HIS A 96 -0.33 -29.10 -5.96
N VAL A 97 1.01 -29.26 -5.99
CA VAL A 97 1.81 -28.89 -7.17
C VAL A 97 1.48 -29.82 -8.33
N VAL A 98 1.27 -31.11 -8.06
CA VAL A 98 0.97 -32.11 -9.09
C VAL A 98 -0.48 -32.05 -9.56
N PHE A 99 -1.44 -31.81 -8.65
CA PHE A 99 -2.88 -31.97 -8.91
C PHE A 99 -3.73 -30.70 -8.77
N GLY A 100 -3.13 -29.54 -8.45
CA GLY A 100 -3.83 -28.28 -8.23
C GLY A 100 -4.02 -27.91 -6.76
N GLY A 101 -4.00 -26.61 -6.47
CA GLY A 101 -4.13 -26.02 -5.14
C GLY A 101 -5.50 -25.43 -4.83
N GLU A 102 -6.44 -25.38 -5.78
CA GLU A 102 -7.74 -24.70 -5.62
C GLU A 102 -8.59 -25.22 -4.45
N LYS A 103 -8.69 -26.56 -4.29
CA LYS A 103 -9.43 -27.16 -3.15
C LYS A 103 -8.77 -26.86 -1.81
N LEU A 104 -7.44 -26.82 -1.79
CA LEU A 104 -6.67 -26.44 -0.62
C LEU A 104 -6.93 -24.96 -0.27
N LEU A 105 -6.93 -24.09 -1.27
CA LEU A 105 -7.25 -22.67 -1.11
C LEU A 105 -8.65 -22.48 -0.52
N LYS A 106 -9.67 -23.13 -1.10
CA LYS A 106 -11.05 -23.07 -0.57
C LYS A 106 -11.09 -23.45 0.91
N LYS A 107 -10.49 -24.59 1.24
CA LYS A 107 -10.43 -25.08 2.62
C LYS A 107 -9.73 -24.07 3.55
N ALA A 108 -8.57 -23.56 3.16
CA ALA A 108 -7.81 -22.60 3.96
C ALA A 108 -8.58 -21.28 4.20
N MET A 109 -9.36 -20.80 3.21
CA MET A 109 -10.22 -19.63 3.38
C MET A 109 -11.32 -19.87 4.41
N LEU A 110 -12.03 -21.00 4.30
CA LEU A 110 -13.10 -21.36 5.23
C LEU A 110 -12.57 -21.53 6.66
N GLU A 111 -11.43 -22.21 6.83
CA GLU A 111 -10.79 -22.36 8.14
C GLU A 111 -10.36 -21.02 8.72
N ALA A 112 -9.76 -20.13 7.92
CA ALA A 112 -9.33 -18.82 8.40
C ALA A 112 -10.52 -17.96 8.89
N PHE A 113 -11.65 -17.96 8.18
CA PHE A 113 -12.86 -17.26 8.62
C PHE A 113 -13.52 -17.93 9.84
N ALA A 114 -13.47 -19.26 9.96
CA ALA A 114 -14.00 -19.98 11.11
C ALA A 114 -13.20 -19.69 12.40
N GLU A 115 -11.87 -19.62 12.30
CA GLU A 115 -10.98 -19.31 13.44
C GLU A 115 -11.01 -17.82 13.83
N PHE A 116 -11.36 -16.94 12.89
CA PHE A 116 -11.47 -15.49 13.10
C PHE A 116 -12.86 -14.98 12.68
N PRO A 117 -13.94 -15.36 13.39
CA PRO A 117 -15.31 -15.11 12.96
C PRO A 117 -15.68 -13.62 12.90
N ASP A 118 -14.97 -12.77 13.63
CA ASP A 118 -15.15 -11.32 13.64
C ASP A 118 -14.49 -10.61 12.45
N ILE A 119 -13.60 -11.30 11.72
CA ILE A 119 -12.93 -10.75 10.54
C ILE A 119 -13.70 -11.16 9.28
N LYS A 120 -14.18 -10.17 8.52
CA LYS A 120 -15.05 -10.39 7.36
C LYS A 120 -14.40 -10.05 6.02
N ARG A 121 -13.09 -9.81 6.01
CA ARG A 121 -12.35 -9.34 4.84
C ARG A 121 -11.08 -10.17 4.66
N MET A 122 -10.75 -10.47 3.41
CA MET A 122 -9.55 -11.25 3.08
C MET A 122 -8.89 -10.76 1.80
N MET A 123 -7.57 -10.88 1.75
CA MET A 123 -6.79 -10.78 0.52
C MET A 123 -6.08 -12.10 0.25
N VAL A 124 -6.25 -12.61 -0.96
CA VAL A 124 -5.61 -13.84 -1.45
C VAL A 124 -4.50 -13.48 -2.42
N TYR A 125 -3.28 -13.94 -2.13
CA TYR A 125 -2.10 -13.69 -2.95
C TYR A 125 -1.58 -14.97 -3.59
N THR A 126 -1.41 -14.99 -4.92
CA THR A 126 -0.66 -16.08 -5.57
C THR A 126 0.83 -15.96 -5.24
N THR A 127 1.52 -17.10 -5.15
CA THR A 127 2.99 -17.18 -5.04
C THR A 127 3.57 -17.84 -6.29
N CYS A 128 4.89 -18.04 -6.34
CA CYS A 128 5.55 -18.57 -7.54
C CYS A 128 4.97 -19.91 -8.00
N SER A 129 4.74 -20.86 -7.08
CA SER A 129 4.28 -22.21 -7.45
C SER A 129 2.83 -22.23 -7.90
N THR A 130 1.92 -21.55 -7.18
CA THR A 130 0.49 -21.53 -7.51
C THR A 130 0.23 -20.81 -8.83
N ALA A 131 0.98 -19.75 -9.12
CA ALA A 131 0.92 -19.11 -10.44
C ALA A 131 1.46 -20.01 -11.57
N LEU A 132 2.52 -20.80 -11.33
CA LEU A 132 3.10 -21.68 -12.36
C LEU A 132 2.19 -22.84 -12.73
N ILE A 133 1.47 -23.41 -11.76
CA ILE A 133 0.55 -24.51 -12.02
C ILE A 133 -0.81 -24.03 -12.54
N GLY A 134 -1.05 -22.72 -12.51
CA GLY A 134 -2.24 -22.09 -13.10
C GLY A 134 -3.51 -22.26 -12.28
N ASP A 135 -3.41 -22.29 -10.95
CA ASP A 135 -4.60 -22.28 -10.08
C ASP A 135 -5.45 -21.03 -10.35
N ASP A 136 -6.73 -21.19 -10.70
CA ASP A 136 -7.64 -20.07 -10.94
C ASP A 136 -8.30 -19.65 -9.63
N ILE A 137 -7.71 -18.67 -8.95
CA ILE A 137 -8.15 -18.26 -7.61
C ILE A 137 -9.47 -17.48 -7.59
N LYS A 138 -9.89 -16.87 -8.72
CA LYS A 138 -11.06 -15.98 -8.75
C LYS A 138 -12.39 -16.74 -8.64
N PRO A 139 -12.63 -17.85 -9.37
CA PRO A 139 -13.81 -18.69 -9.17
C PRO A 139 -13.88 -19.26 -7.76
N VAL A 140 -12.76 -19.71 -7.19
CA VAL A 140 -12.70 -20.27 -5.84
C VAL A 140 -13.13 -19.23 -4.79
N VAL A 141 -12.63 -18.00 -4.93
CA VAL A 141 -13.04 -16.88 -4.08
C VAL A 141 -14.54 -16.59 -4.18
N LYS A 142 -15.10 -16.52 -5.39
CA LYS A 142 -16.54 -16.30 -5.59
C LYS A 142 -17.39 -17.40 -4.96
N GLU A 143 -16.92 -18.64 -4.99
CA GLU A 143 -17.58 -19.76 -4.33
C GLU A 143 -17.61 -19.58 -2.81
N VAL A 144 -16.50 -19.16 -2.20
CA VAL A 144 -16.42 -18.90 -0.76
C VAL A 144 -17.24 -17.69 -0.33
N GLU A 145 -17.19 -16.58 -1.09
CA GLU A 145 -18.04 -15.40 -0.82
C GLU A 145 -19.52 -15.78 -0.88
N LYS A 146 -19.93 -16.63 -1.84
CA LYS A 146 -21.30 -17.14 -1.93
C LYS A 146 -21.67 -18.06 -0.77
N GLU A 147 -20.75 -18.92 -0.32
CA GLU A 147 -20.98 -19.88 0.76
C GLU A 147 -21.13 -19.19 2.13
N LEU A 148 -20.31 -18.16 2.40
CA LEU A 148 -20.32 -17.45 3.69
C LEU A 148 -21.29 -16.26 3.72
N GLY A 149 -21.51 -15.60 2.58
CA GLY A 149 -22.53 -14.56 2.39
C GLY A 149 -22.22 -13.18 2.99
N ASP A 150 -21.37 -13.08 4.01
CA ASP A 150 -21.05 -11.82 4.72
C ASP A 150 -19.58 -11.38 4.61
N VAL A 151 -18.78 -12.09 3.80
CA VAL A 151 -17.37 -11.80 3.57
C VAL A 151 -17.12 -11.14 2.22
N ASP A 152 -16.03 -10.37 2.12
CA ASP A 152 -15.55 -9.81 0.85
C ASP A 152 -14.05 -10.10 0.71
N ILE A 153 -13.66 -10.63 -0.45
CA ILE A 153 -12.33 -11.17 -0.70
C ILE A 153 -11.74 -10.53 -1.96
N PHE A 154 -10.51 -10.02 -1.87
CA PHE A 154 -9.75 -9.49 -2.99
C PHE A 154 -8.65 -10.48 -3.41
N THR A 155 -8.40 -10.60 -4.71
CA THR A 155 -7.37 -11.48 -5.27
C THR A 155 -6.23 -10.70 -5.89
N VAL A 156 -5.00 -11.17 -5.70
CA VAL A 156 -3.80 -10.54 -6.25
C VAL A 156 -2.89 -11.58 -6.89
N GLU A 157 -2.82 -11.55 -8.22
CA GLU A 157 -1.98 -12.44 -9.02
C GLU A 157 -0.56 -11.86 -9.17
N CYS A 158 0.25 -11.99 -8.12
CA CYS A 158 1.57 -11.37 -8.01
C CYS A 158 2.70 -12.35 -7.66
N PRO A 159 2.96 -13.41 -8.45
CA PRO A 159 4.04 -14.34 -8.14
C PRO A 159 5.39 -13.62 -8.08
N GLY A 160 6.31 -14.15 -7.28
CA GLY A 160 7.59 -13.49 -6.99
C GLY A 160 8.43 -13.18 -8.24
N PHE A 161 8.36 -14.02 -9.26
CA PHE A 161 9.05 -13.84 -10.54
C PHE A 161 8.43 -12.79 -11.47
N ALA A 162 7.25 -12.25 -11.15
CA ALA A 162 6.60 -11.26 -12.02
C ALA A 162 7.36 -9.93 -12.01
N GLY A 163 7.72 -9.43 -13.19
CA GLY A 163 8.54 -8.22 -13.30
C GLY A 163 9.93 -8.43 -12.69
N VAL A 164 10.53 -7.36 -12.18
CA VAL A 164 11.94 -7.37 -11.75
C VAL A 164 12.15 -7.01 -10.27
N SER A 165 11.09 -6.61 -9.57
CA SER A 165 11.13 -6.17 -8.17
C SER A 165 9.74 -6.05 -7.55
N GLN A 166 9.68 -5.61 -6.29
CA GLN A 166 8.46 -5.22 -5.56
C GLN A 166 7.53 -4.30 -6.38
N SER A 167 8.10 -3.49 -7.29
CA SER A 167 7.35 -2.52 -8.10
C SER A 167 6.23 -3.16 -8.92
N LYS A 168 6.40 -4.40 -9.41
CA LYS A 168 5.35 -5.08 -10.18
C LYS A 168 4.16 -5.44 -9.28
N GLY A 169 4.42 -5.84 -8.04
CA GLY A 169 3.39 -6.10 -7.04
C GLY A 169 2.57 -4.87 -6.71
N HIS A 170 3.24 -3.71 -6.56
CA HIS A 170 2.55 -2.44 -6.39
C HIS A 170 1.54 -2.19 -7.51
N HIS A 171 2.00 -2.29 -8.76
CA HIS A 171 1.16 -2.06 -9.93
C HIS A 171 -0.03 -3.03 -9.99
N VAL A 172 0.22 -4.34 -9.85
CA VAL A 172 -0.85 -5.36 -9.92
C VAL A 172 -1.89 -5.13 -8.83
N PHE A 173 -1.47 -4.87 -7.59
CA PHE A 173 -2.38 -4.58 -6.49
C PHE A 173 -3.25 -3.35 -6.78
N ASN A 174 -2.63 -2.23 -7.18
CA ASN A 174 -3.35 -0.98 -7.43
C ASN A 174 -4.39 -1.14 -8.55
N MET A 175 -4.00 -1.72 -9.68
CA MET A 175 -4.88 -1.86 -10.84
C MET A 175 -6.01 -2.87 -10.57
N GLY A 176 -5.70 -3.96 -9.87
CA GLY A 176 -6.70 -4.93 -9.43
C GLY A 176 -7.71 -4.30 -8.47
N TRP A 177 -7.24 -3.59 -7.44
CA TRP A 177 -8.12 -2.96 -6.45
C TRP A 177 -9.03 -1.90 -7.08
N MET A 178 -8.47 -1.07 -7.96
CA MET A 178 -9.22 -0.06 -8.71
C MET A 178 -10.33 -0.66 -9.59
N THR A 179 -10.07 -1.83 -10.19
CA THR A 179 -11.01 -2.51 -11.08
C THR A 179 -12.10 -3.23 -10.29
N ASP A 180 -11.71 -3.96 -9.26
CA ASP A 180 -12.57 -4.94 -8.62
C ASP A 180 -13.29 -4.42 -7.36
N LYS A 181 -12.71 -3.43 -6.66
CA LYS A 181 -13.14 -3.05 -5.30
C LYS A 181 -13.50 -1.58 -5.12
N VAL A 182 -12.83 -0.64 -5.78
CA VAL A 182 -13.22 0.78 -5.72
C VAL A 182 -14.60 0.99 -6.34
N GLY A 183 -15.49 1.69 -5.63
CA GLY A 183 -16.88 1.91 -6.07
C GLY A 183 -17.88 0.90 -5.53
N THR A 184 -17.44 -0.07 -4.71
CA THR A 184 -18.31 -1.14 -4.19
C THR A 184 -18.82 -0.87 -2.76
N TYR A 185 -18.47 0.28 -2.18
CA TYR A 185 -18.91 0.72 -0.86
C TYR A 185 -19.08 2.23 -0.83
N GLU A 186 -20.18 2.72 -0.27
CA GLU A 186 -20.46 4.16 -0.12
C GLU A 186 -20.25 4.56 1.35
N PRO A 187 -19.15 5.27 1.69
CA PRO A 187 -18.92 5.77 3.04
C PRO A 187 -19.89 6.90 3.40
N GLU A 188 -20.18 7.05 4.69
CA GLU A 188 -20.84 8.23 5.22
C GLU A 188 -19.92 9.46 5.05
N ILE A 189 -20.47 10.56 4.55
CA ILE A 189 -19.74 11.82 4.38
C ILE A 189 -20.10 12.77 5.53
N THR A 190 -19.12 13.06 6.39
CA THR A 190 -19.28 13.83 7.63
C THR A 190 -18.63 15.21 7.56
N SER A 191 -17.86 15.49 6.51
CA SER A 191 -17.25 16.80 6.26
C SER A 191 -17.55 17.30 4.84
N PRO A 192 -17.70 18.61 4.62
CA PRO A 192 -17.69 19.18 3.28
C PRO A 192 -16.35 19.03 2.55
N TYR A 193 -15.27 18.67 3.27
CA TYR A 193 -13.93 18.50 2.73
C TYR A 193 -13.48 17.04 2.88
N THR A 194 -13.30 16.34 1.76
CA THR A 194 -12.97 14.92 1.77
C THR A 194 -11.72 14.59 0.96
N ILE A 195 -10.82 13.79 1.53
CA ILE A 195 -9.59 13.36 0.85
C ILE A 195 -9.38 11.86 0.92
N ASN A 196 -8.57 11.33 0.01
CA ASN A 196 -7.80 10.12 0.25
C ASN A 196 -6.34 10.50 0.56
N VAL A 197 -5.72 9.81 1.51
CA VAL A 197 -4.27 9.85 1.73
C VAL A 197 -3.66 8.63 1.05
N ILE A 198 -2.89 8.84 0.00
CA ILE A 198 -2.42 7.78 -0.90
C ILE A 198 -0.90 7.60 -0.83
N GLY A 199 -0.47 6.36 -0.59
CA GLY A 199 0.94 6.02 -0.53
C GLY A 199 1.59 6.41 0.80
N ASP A 200 0.88 6.16 1.89
CA ASP A 200 1.39 6.16 3.26
C ASP A 200 1.02 4.82 3.91
N TYR A 201 1.96 4.21 4.63
CA TYR A 201 1.86 2.86 5.17
C TYR A 201 1.93 2.81 6.69
N ASN A 202 1.79 3.97 7.36
CA ASN A 202 1.82 4.13 8.80
C ASN A 202 3.10 3.60 9.47
N ILE A 203 4.27 3.77 8.84
CA ILE A 203 5.52 3.27 9.43
C ILE A 203 5.75 3.98 10.76
N GLN A 204 5.81 3.21 11.85
CA GLN A 204 5.92 3.70 13.22
C GLN A 204 4.90 4.77 13.63
N GLY A 205 3.75 4.85 12.94
CA GLY A 205 2.71 5.81 13.27
C GLY A 205 2.67 7.07 12.40
N ASP A 206 3.37 7.12 11.26
CA ASP A 206 3.35 8.26 10.34
C ASP A 206 1.93 8.72 9.96
N THR A 207 1.01 7.78 9.70
CA THR A 207 -0.38 8.10 9.32
C THR A 207 -1.15 8.77 10.45
N PHE A 208 -0.89 8.41 11.70
CA PHE A 208 -1.54 9.03 12.86
C PHE A 208 -1.20 10.53 12.99
N VAL A 209 -0.05 10.95 12.46
CA VAL A 209 0.31 12.37 12.42
C VAL A 209 -0.55 13.10 11.39
N MET A 210 -0.70 12.51 10.19
CA MET A 210 -1.56 13.06 9.13
C MET A 210 -3.03 13.13 9.57
N GLU A 211 -3.56 12.07 10.20
CA GLU A 211 -4.92 12.04 10.74
C GLU A 211 -5.19 13.24 11.67
N LYS A 212 -4.27 13.52 12.61
CA LYS A 212 -4.40 14.66 13.54
C LYS A 212 -4.41 16.00 12.82
N TYR A 213 -3.61 16.18 11.77
CA TYR A 213 -3.60 17.44 11.02
C TYR A 213 -4.89 17.62 10.22
N MET A 214 -5.39 16.57 9.57
CA MET A 214 -6.65 16.63 8.83
C MET A 214 -7.85 16.85 9.75
N GLU A 215 -7.87 16.22 10.93
CA GLU A 215 -8.88 16.45 11.97
C GLU A 215 -8.91 17.93 12.39
N LYS A 216 -7.75 18.53 12.72
CA LYS A 216 -7.65 19.95 13.07
C LYS A 216 -8.08 20.88 11.93
N MET A 217 -7.89 20.48 10.68
CA MET A 217 -8.36 21.23 9.51
C MET A 217 -9.86 21.00 9.20
N GLY A 218 -10.50 20.04 9.87
CA GLY A 218 -11.90 19.65 9.63
C GLY A 218 -12.09 18.87 8.33
N ILE A 219 -11.06 18.16 7.87
CA ILE A 219 -11.06 17.35 6.66
C ILE A 219 -11.35 15.90 7.03
N GLN A 220 -12.33 15.30 6.37
CA GLN A 220 -12.59 13.86 6.47
C GLN A 220 -11.65 13.10 5.53
N ILE A 221 -10.94 12.12 6.07
CA ILE A 221 -10.21 11.16 5.25
C ILE A 221 -11.15 10.00 4.93
N ILE A 222 -11.45 9.81 3.64
CA ILE A 222 -12.27 8.70 3.15
C ILE A 222 -11.50 7.40 3.24
N ALA A 223 -10.24 7.42 2.80
CA ALA A 223 -9.37 6.26 2.84
C ALA A 223 -7.91 6.67 3.04
N HIS A 224 -7.23 5.91 3.89
CA HIS A 224 -5.78 5.82 3.88
C HIS A 224 -5.38 4.61 3.04
N PHE A 225 -4.61 4.84 1.98
CA PHE A 225 -4.04 3.79 1.15
C PHE A 225 -2.54 3.62 1.50
N THR A 226 -2.16 2.75 2.45
CA THR A 226 -3.00 1.82 3.24
C THR A 226 -2.78 1.90 4.76
N GLY A 227 -1.98 2.86 5.24
CA GLY A 227 -1.63 3.04 6.66
C GLY A 227 -2.83 3.16 7.59
N ASN A 228 -2.87 2.36 8.67
CA ASN A 228 -4.02 2.26 9.60
C ASN A 228 -5.40 2.02 8.93
N GLY A 229 -5.42 1.66 7.65
CA GLY A 229 -6.62 1.57 6.85
C GLY A 229 -7.43 0.30 7.12
N THR A 230 -8.69 0.36 6.71
CA THR A 230 -9.61 -0.78 6.67
C THR A 230 -9.87 -1.16 5.22
N TYR A 231 -10.20 -2.43 4.98
CA TYR A 231 -10.56 -2.89 3.64
C TYR A 231 -11.71 -2.08 3.03
N ASP A 232 -12.73 -1.77 3.84
CA ASP A 232 -13.93 -1.10 3.35
C ASP A 232 -13.72 0.38 3.08
N SER A 233 -12.84 1.07 3.81
CA SER A 233 -12.53 2.47 3.48
C SER A 233 -11.89 2.57 2.09
N LEU A 234 -11.01 1.60 1.74
CA LEU A 234 -10.42 1.53 0.41
C LEU A 234 -11.44 1.27 -0.72
N ARG A 235 -12.59 0.64 -0.43
CA ARG A 235 -13.66 0.45 -1.43
C ARG A 235 -14.40 1.76 -1.72
N GLY A 236 -14.38 2.70 -0.77
CA GLY A 236 -15.04 4.01 -0.85
C GLY A 236 -14.19 5.14 -1.44
N MET A 237 -12.97 4.87 -1.91
CA MET A 237 -12.02 5.89 -2.39
C MET A 237 -12.58 6.83 -3.46
N HIS A 238 -13.59 6.42 -4.23
CA HIS A 238 -14.23 7.23 -5.27
C HIS A 238 -15.06 8.40 -4.72
N ARG A 239 -15.26 8.47 -3.39
CA ARG A 239 -16.03 9.54 -2.73
C ARG A 239 -15.20 10.72 -2.24
N ALA A 240 -13.88 10.64 -2.32
CA ALA A 240 -13.01 11.76 -1.98
C ALA A 240 -13.09 12.87 -3.04
N GLN A 241 -12.90 14.12 -2.62
CA GLN A 241 -12.75 15.27 -3.51
C GLN A 241 -11.30 15.46 -3.98
N LEU A 242 -10.32 14.94 -3.24
CA LEU A 242 -8.90 15.10 -3.53
C LEU A 242 -8.09 13.85 -3.15
N ASN A 243 -7.11 13.49 -3.99
CA ASN A 243 -6.10 12.48 -3.69
C ASN A 243 -4.78 13.16 -3.29
N VAL A 244 -4.41 13.07 -2.02
CA VAL A 244 -3.13 13.55 -1.48
C VAL A 244 -2.12 12.41 -1.55
N THR A 245 -1.17 12.46 -2.47
CA THR A 245 -0.25 11.36 -2.76
C THR A 245 1.16 11.67 -2.23
N ASN A 246 1.69 10.77 -1.39
CA ASN A 246 3.07 10.86 -0.89
C ASN A 246 3.98 9.87 -1.64
N CYS A 247 3.82 8.55 -1.41
CA CYS A 247 4.58 7.55 -2.17
C CYS A 247 4.04 7.35 -3.60
N ALA A 248 4.40 8.28 -4.50
CA ALA A 248 4.05 8.26 -5.91
C ALA A 248 4.51 6.97 -6.62
N ARG A 249 5.54 6.28 -6.10
CA ARG A 249 6.05 5.08 -6.74
C ARG A 249 5.10 3.88 -6.61
N SER A 250 4.67 3.59 -5.39
CA SER A 250 3.84 2.42 -5.12
C SER A 250 2.35 2.67 -5.37
N ALA A 251 1.89 3.92 -5.20
CA ALA A 251 0.47 4.23 -5.16
C ALA A 251 0.03 5.32 -6.17
N GLY A 252 0.97 5.87 -6.97
CA GLY A 252 0.62 6.78 -8.05
C GLY A 252 -0.28 6.14 -9.12
N TYR A 253 -0.25 4.80 -9.24
CA TYR A 253 -1.12 4.05 -10.16
C TYR A 253 -2.60 4.25 -9.83
N ILE A 254 -3.02 3.96 -8.59
CA ILE A 254 -4.42 4.12 -8.20
C ILE A 254 -4.84 5.59 -8.17
N ALA A 255 -3.96 6.52 -7.75
CA ALA A 255 -4.26 7.96 -7.79
C ALA A 255 -4.53 8.45 -9.22
N ASN A 256 -3.77 7.96 -10.21
CA ASN A 256 -3.99 8.29 -11.62
C ASN A 256 -5.31 7.73 -12.16
N GLU A 257 -5.65 6.48 -11.82
CA GLU A 257 -6.89 5.86 -12.27
C GLU A 257 -8.13 6.45 -11.57
N LEU A 258 -8.02 6.85 -10.29
CA LEU A 258 -9.08 7.60 -9.60
C LEU A 258 -9.35 8.95 -10.28
N LYS A 259 -8.28 9.67 -10.68
CA LYS A 259 -8.42 10.89 -11.47
C LYS A 259 -9.10 10.62 -12.81
N LYS A 260 -8.68 9.57 -13.51
CA LYS A 260 -9.19 9.21 -14.84
C LYS A 260 -10.67 8.78 -14.81
N LYS A 261 -11.06 7.95 -13.85
CA LYS A 261 -12.41 7.36 -13.78
C LYS A 261 -13.42 8.25 -13.05
N TYR A 262 -13.00 8.93 -11.98
CA TYR A 262 -13.89 9.70 -11.10
C TYR A 262 -13.60 11.20 -11.08
N GLY A 263 -12.59 11.67 -11.83
CA GLY A 263 -12.26 13.10 -11.90
C GLY A 263 -11.53 13.64 -10.66
N ILE A 264 -11.18 12.79 -9.69
CA ILE A 264 -10.58 13.20 -8.41
C ILE A 264 -9.15 13.71 -8.65
N PRO A 265 -8.84 15.01 -8.43
CA PRO A 265 -7.50 15.54 -8.65
C PRO A 265 -6.46 14.82 -7.79
N ARG A 266 -5.25 14.71 -8.33
CA ARG A 266 -4.07 14.22 -7.62
C ARG A 266 -3.16 15.39 -7.32
N ILE A 267 -2.78 15.54 -6.06
CA ILE A 267 -1.66 16.40 -5.65
C ILE A 267 -0.56 15.52 -5.06
N ASP A 268 0.67 15.79 -5.46
CA ASP A 268 1.85 15.16 -4.87
C ASP A 268 2.39 16.08 -3.77
N VAL A 269 2.63 15.50 -2.60
CA VAL A 269 3.19 16.17 -1.43
C VAL A 269 4.32 15.34 -0.86
N ASP A 270 5.24 16.00 -0.18
CA ASP A 270 6.27 15.37 0.63
C ASP A 270 5.86 15.46 2.10
N THR A 271 5.50 14.32 2.71
CA THR A 271 5.11 14.29 4.14
C THR A 271 6.29 14.13 5.09
N TRP A 272 7.51 14.03 4.54
CA TRP A 272 8.76 14.11 5.30
C TRP A 272 9.50 15.41 4.97
N GLY A 273 10.16 15.96 5.98
CA GLY A 273 10.80 17.27 5.90
C GLY A 273 9.92 18.36 6.50
N PHE A 274 10.52 19.17 7.37
CA PHE A 274 9.77 20.15 8.15
C PHE A 274 9.12 21.24 7.28
N ASP A 275 9.88 21.77 6.31
CA ASP A 275 9.37 22.78 5.38
C ASP A 275 8.38 22.19 4.36
N TYR A 276 8.64 20.97 3.90
CA TYR A 276 7.76 20.28 2.97
C TYR A 276 6.41 19.91 3.59
N ALA A 277 6.37 19.49 4.85
CA ALA A 277 5.12 19.25 5.56
C ALA A 277 4.26 20.52 5.60
N LYS A 278 4.87 21.69 5.87
CA LYS A 278 4.18 23.00 5.81
C LYS A 278 3.64 23.30 4.41
N GLU A 279 4.44 23.06 3.37
CA GLU A 279 4.02 23.23 1.97
C GLU A 279 2.84 22.31 1.61
N GLY A 280 2.88 21.04 2.03
CA GLY A 280 1.81 20.07 1.82
C GLY A 280 0.50 20.51 2.47
N LEU A 281 0.54 20.94 3.74
CA LEU A 281 -0.63 21.47 4.44
C LEU A 281 -1.20 22.71 3.74
N ARG A 282 -0.35 23.63 3.27
CA ARG A 282 -0.75 24.80 2.49
C ARG A 282 -1.43 24.43 1.18
N LYS A 283 -0.90 23.46 0.44
CA LYS A 283 -1.52 22.97 -0.81
C LYS A 283 -2.91 22.38 -0.55
N ILE A 284 -3.06 21.59 0.50
CA ILE A 284 -4.36 21.02 0.89
C ILE A 284 -5.33 22.14 1.31
N GLY A 285 -4.89 23.09 2.14
CA GLY A 285 -5.69 24.22 2.58
C GLY A 285 -6.17 25.08 1.41
N ALA A 286 -5.28 25.41 0.48
CA ALA A 286 -5.57 26.19 -0.72
C ALA A 286 -6.56 25.49 -1.66
N PHE A 287 -6.50 24.16 -1.77
CA PHE A 287 -7.47 23.41 -2.60
C PHE A 287 -8.91 23.57 -2.11
N PHE A 288 -9.09 23.62 -0.78
CA PHE A 288 -10.42 23.70 -0.15
C PHE A 288 -10.84 25.13 0.28
N GLY A 289 -9.95 26.12 0.17
CA GLY A 289 -10.20 27.49 0.64
C GLY A 289 -10.25 27.59 2.18
N ILE A 290 -9.40 26.83 2.87
CA ILE A 290 -9.25 26.78 4.33
C ILE A 290 -7.81 27.04 4.77
N GLU A 291 -7.14 27.98 4.09
CA GLU A 291 -5.74 28.35 4.32
C GLU A 291 -5.50 28.81 5.77
N ASP A 292 -6.49 29.48 6.38
CA ASP A 292 -6.45 29.90 7.78
C ASP A 292 -6.27 28.72 8.74
N ARG A 293 -6.94 27.60 8.48
CA ARG A 293 -6.82 26.37 9.27
C ARG A 293 -5.48 25.69 9.06
N ALA A 294 -4.97 25.67 7.83
CA ALA A 294 -3.66 25.14 7.52
C ALA A 294 -2.57 25.93 8.26
N GLU A 295 -2.60 27.27 8.21
CA GLU A 295 -1.64 28.11 8.93
C GLU A 295 -1.76 27.96 10.45
N ALA A 296 -2.97 27.76 10.99
CA ALA A 296 -3.14 27.50 12.42
C ALA A 296 -2.43 26.21 12.88
N VAL A 297 -2.59 25.11 12.12
CA VAL A 297 -1.87 23.85 12.38
C VAL A 297 -0.36 24.05 12.25
N ILE A 298 0.09 24.73 11.19
CA ILE A 298 1.51 25.01 10.96
C ILE A 298 2.11 25.81 12.12
N ALA A 299 1.46 26.88 12.56
CA ALA A 299 1.94 27.73 13.64
C ALA A 299 2.09 26.95 14.96
N GLU A 300 1.13 26.08 15.28
CA GLU A 300 1.20 25.23 16.47
C GLU A 300 2.38 24.25 16.42
N GLU A 301 2.55 23.55 15.29
CA GLU A 301 3.63 22.56 15.12
C GLU A 301 5.01 23.23 15.07
N VAL A 302 5.11 24.41 14.44
CA VAL A 302 6.34 25.22 14.42
C VAL A 302 6.75 25.62 15.83
N ALA A 303 5.82 26.18 16.61
CA ALA A 303 6.09 26.57 17.99
C ALA A 303 6.56 25.38 18.87
N LYS A 304 6.12 24.16 18.56
CA LYS A 304 6.44 22.95 19.32
C LYS A 304 7.79 22.32 18.95
N TYR A 305 8.19 22.40 17.68
CA TYR A 305 9.30 21.58 17.16
C TYR A 305 10.46 22.36 16.55
N GLU A 306 10.29 23.62 16.16
CA GLU A 306 11.32 24.39 15.43
C GLU A 306 12.63 24.53 16.24
N SER A 307 12.54 24.87 17.53
CA SER A 307 13.72 25.01 18.39
C SER A 307 14.54 23.72 18.51
N LYS A 308 13.87 22.56 18.51
CA LYS A 308 14.53 21.25 18.54
C LYS A 308 15.17 20.94 17.19
N LEU A 309 14.49 21.24 16.10
CA LEU A 309 15.01 21.05 14.76
C LEU A 309 16.29 21.88 14.54
N GLU A 310 16.28 23.16 14.91
CA GLU A 310 17.47 24.02 14.80
C GLU A 310 18.62 23.53 15.67
N TRP A 311 18.35 23.02 16.88
CA TRP A 311 19.37 22.37 17.71
C TRP A 311 20.04 21.18 16.99
N TYR A 312 19.28 20.34 16.29
CA TYR A 312 19.85 19.24 15.51
C TYR A 312 20.62 19.75 14.29
N LYS A 313 20.11 20.77 13.60
CA LYS A 313 20.71 21.36 12.39
C LYS A 313 22.07 21.99 12.64
N GLU A 314 22.31 22.54 13.82
CA GLU A 314 23.63 23.03 14.21
C GLU A 314 24.68 21.91 14.34
N ARG A 315 24.26 20.63 14.41
CA ARG A 315 25.09 19.48 14.80
C ARG A 315 25.18 18.38 13.73
N LEU A 316 24.40 18.49 12.66
CA LEU A 316 24.34 17.54 11.53
C LEU A 316 24.78 18.24 10.24
#